data_AF-A0AAE2EPW1-F1
#
_entry.id   AF-A0AAE2EPW1-F1
#
_cell.length_a   1.000
_cell.length_b   1.000
_cell.length_c   1.000
_cell.angle_alpha   90.00
_cell.angle_beta   90.00
_cell.angle_gamma   90.00
#
_symmetry.space_group_name_H-M   'P 1'
#
loop_
_entity.id
_entity.type
_entity.pdbx_description
1 polymer ?
#
loop_
_entity_poly.entity_id
_entity_poly.type
_entity_poly.pdbx_seq_one_letter_code
_entity_poly.pdbx_strand_id
1 'polypeptide(L)' 'MAGKWFSKEEKLNILSECDQGNNSVKEIAEKYGIHAETIREWRTSHDMAGVESLERSKCHKFYPAELKYAAVKDFLS' A
#
# COMPACT_ATOMS: atom_id res chain seq x y z
N MET A 1 7.88 14.93 9.09
CA MET A 1 6.42 14.70 9.12
C MET A 1 6.20 13.23 9.37
N ALA A 2 5.51 12.85 10.44
CA ALA A 2 5.14 11.46 10.66
C ALA A 2 4.10 11.06 9.60
N GLY A 3 4.43 10.10 8.74
CA GLY A 3 3.51 9.63 7.72
C GLY A 3 2.27 9.06 8.39
N LYS A 4 1.09 9.60 8.08
CA LYS A 4 -0.18 9.05 8.57
C LYS A 4 -0.37 7.66 7.99
N TRP A 5 -0.55 6.67 8.85
CA TRP A 5 -0.78 5.29 8.44
C TRP A 5 -2.28 5.04 8.32
N PHE A 6 -2.69 4.51 7.18
CA PHE A 6 -4.08 4.13 6.93
C PHE A 6 -4.22 2.62 7.01
N SER A 7 -5.15 2.17 7.82
CA SER A 7 -5.59 0.78 7.91
C SER A 7 -6.35 0.38 6.64
N LYS A 8 -6.46 -0.92 6.35
CA LYS A 8 -7.20 -1.40 5.17
C LYS A 8 -8.65 -0.87 5.12
N GLU A 9 -9.31 -0.83 6.27
CA GLU A 9 -10.68 -0.34 6.43
C GLU A 9 -10.79 1.15 6.10
N GLU A 10 -9.83 1.96 6.56
CA GLU A 10 -9.79 3.38 6.23
C GLU A 10 -9.58 3.62 4.74
N LYS A 11 -8.67 2.85 4.10
CA LYS A 11 -8.45 2.92 2.64
C LYS A 11 -9.70 2.56 1.86
N LEU A 12 -10.42 1.51 2.28
CA LEU A 12 -11.69 1.10 1.66
C LEU A 12 -12.77 2.18 1.83
N ASN A 13 -12.87 2.80 3.01
CA ASN A 13 -13.81 3.88 3.23
C ASN A 13 -13.52 5.06 2.29
N ILE A 14 -12.24 5.43 2.15
CA ILE A 14 -11.79 6.51 1.26
C ILE A 14 -12.13 6.19 -0.21
N LEU A 15 -11.89 4.96 -0.67
CA LEU A 15 -12.23 4.52 -2.03
C LEU A 15 -13.76 4.51 -2.26
N SER A 16 -14.53 4.02 -1.29
CA SER A 16 -15.99 4.03 -1.34
C SER A 16 -16.55 5.47 -1.43
N GLU A 17 -16.01 6.41 -0.64
CA GLU A 17 -16.36 7.83 -0.75
C GLU A 17 -16.01 8.40 -2.14
N CYS A 18 -14.89 7.98 -2.74
CA CYS A 18 -14.53 8.37 -4.10
C CYS A 18 -15.48 7.79 -5.16
N ASP A 19 -16.01 6.59 -4.96
CA ASP A 19 -16.93 5.91 -5.89
C ASP A 19 -18.36 6.43 -5.80
N GLN A 20 -18.78 6.88 -4.61
CA GLN A 20 -20.10 7.49 -4.40
C GLN A 20 -20.28 8.82 -5.15
N GLY A 21 -19.21 9.41 -5.67
CA GLY A 21 -19.26 10.62 -6.51
C GLY A 21 -19.61 11.91 -5.75
N ASN A 22 -19.77 11.85 -4.42
CA ASN A 22 -20.09 13.02 -3.60
C ASN A 22 -18.95 14.04 -3.51
N ASN A 23 -17.70 13.58 -3.64
CA ASN A 23 -16.53 14.43 -3.54
C ASN A 23 -15.48 14.05 -4.59
N SER A 24 -14.78 15.05 -5.10
CA SER A 24 -13.66 14.81 -5.99
C SER A 24 -12.51 14.14 -5.22
N VAL A 25 -11.71 13.30 -5.90
CA VAL A 25 -10.52 12.66 -5.30
C VAL A 25 -9.60 13.68 -4.62
N LYS A 26 -9.55 14.91 -5.14
CA LYS A 26 -8.77 16.02 -4.55
C LYS A 26 -9.34 16.51 -3.21
N GLU A 27 -10.65 16.63 -3.09
CA GLU A 27 -11.31 17.05 -1.84
C GLU A 27 -11.15 15.98 -0.75
N ILE A 28 -11.28 14.71 -1.14
CA ILE A 28 -11.07 13.56 -0.24
C ILE A 28 -9.59 13.52 0.18
N ALA A 29 -8.67 13.73 -0.76
CA ALA A 29 -7.25 13.84 -0.49
C ALA A 29 -6.94 14.93 0.56
N GLU A 30 -7.51 16.12 0.41
CA GLU A 30 -7.38 17.22 1.37
C GLU A 30 -8.02 16.90 2.73
N LYS A 31 -9.22 16.29 2.75
CA LYS A 31 -9.94 15.86 3.96
C LYS A 31 -9.13 14.88 4.81
N TYR A 32 -8.49 13.90 4.17
CA TYR A 32 -7.73 12.85 4.85
C TYR A 32 -6.23 13.19 5.00
N GLY A 33 -5.76 14.26 4.36
CA GLY A 33 -4.35 14.67 4.37
C GLY A 33 -3.44 13.71 3.60
N ILE A 34 -3.94 13.13 2.52
CA ILE A 34 -3.22 12.19 1.63
C ILE A 34 -3.11 12.77 0.23
N HIS A 35 -2.11 12.32 -0.53
CA HIS A 35 -1.99 12.72 -1.92
C HIS A 35 -3.05 12.00 -2.77
N ALA A 36 -3.63 12.73 -3.72
CA ALA A 36 -4.58 12.16 -4.68
C ALA A 36 -3.97 10.99 -5.49
N GLU A 37 -2.65 11.03 -5.72
CA GLU A 37 -1.91 9.93 -6.35
C GLU A 37 -1.96 8.64 -5.51
N THR A 38 -1.80 8.74 -4.19
CA THR A 38 -1.92 7.59 -3.28
C THR A 38 -3.31 6.94 -3.35
N ILE A 39 -4.37 7.75 -3.49
CA ILE A 39 -5.74 7.23 -3.66
C ILE A 39 -5.87 6.49 -5.01
N ARG A 40 -5.28 7.02 -6.08
CA ARG A 40 -5.25 6.37 -7.40
C ARG A 40 -4.50 5.05 -7.37
N GLU A 41 -3.33 5.02 -6.72
CA GLU A 41 -2.56 3.79 -6.52
C GLU A 41 -3.38 2.73 -5.77
N TRP A 42 -4.11 3.13 -4.71
CA TRP A 42 -4.99 2.22 -4.00
C TRP A 42 -6.13 1.70 -4.88
N ARG A 43 -6.75 2.55 -5.70
CA ARG A 43 -7.79 2.11 -6.65
C ARG A 43 -7.23 1.12 -7.67
N THR A 44 -6.10 1.43 -8.30
CA THR A 44 -5.46 0.54 -9.28
C THR A 44 -5.02 -0.79 -8.65
N SER A 45 -4.44 -0.74 -7.45
CA SER A 45 -4.07 -1.94 -6.71
C SER A 45 -5.29 -2.79 -6.37
N HIS A 46 -6.36 -2.15 -5.89
CA HIS A 46 -7.63 -2.79 -5.59
C HIS A 46 -8.26 -3.45 -6.82
N ASP A 47 -8.22 -2.79 -7.98
CA ASP A 47 -8.77 -3.34 -9.23
C ASP A 47 -7.94 -4.52 -9.77
N MET A 48 -6.61 -4.49 -9.59
CA MET A 48 -5.73 -5.57 -10.07
C MET A 48 -5.65 -6.78 -9.13
N ALA A 49 -5.59 -6.53 -7.82
CA ALA A 49 -5.26 -7.55 -6.81
C ALA A 49 -6.30 -7.61 -5.67
N GLY A 50 -7.43 -6.93 -5.79
CA GLY A 50 -8.53 -6.96 -4.84
C GLY A 50 -8.23 -6.23 -3.52
N VAL A 51 -9.12 -6.41 -2.55
CA VAL A 51 -9.06 -5.80 -1.22
C VAL A 51 -7.78 -6.16 -0.45
N GLU A 52 -7.24 -7.36 -0.66
CA GLU A 52 -6.00 -7.81 -0.02
C GLU A 52 -4.79 -6.93 -0.39
N SER A 53 -4.81 -6.31 -1.57
CA SER A 53 -3.74 -5.43 -2.02
C SER A 53 -3.66 -4.11 -1.25
N LEU A 54 -4.76 -3.71 -0.59
CA LEU A 54 -4.80 -2.54 0.28
C LEU A 54 -4.16 -2.82 1.65
N GLU A 55 -3.98 -4.10 2.00
CA GLU A 55 -3.22 -4.48 3.18
C GLU A 55 -1.77 -4.01 3.04
N ARG A 56 -1.22 -3.58 4.18
CA ARG A 56 0.18 -3.19 4.24
C ARG A 56 1.03 -4.39 3.83
N SER A 57 1.91 -4.23 2.84
CA SER A 57 2.95 -5.23 2.58
C SER A 57 3.81 -5.35 3.85
N LYS A 58 3.55 -6.38 4.66
CA LYS A 58 4.27 -6.66 5.92
C LYS A 58 5.74 -7.02 5.68
N CYS A 59 6.14 -7.23 4.44
CA CYS A 59 7.42 -7.82 4.10
C CYS A 59 8.36 -6.79 3.49
N HIS A 60 9.14 -6.11 4.34
CA HIS A 60 10.57 -6.15 4.05
C HIS A 60 10.94 -7.63 4.12
N LYS A 61 11.25 -8.26 2.99
CA LYS A 61 11.80 -9.63 2.98
C LYS A 61 13.09 -9.59 3.80
N PHE A 62 12.98 -9.88 5.09
CA PHE A 62 14.12 -10.03 5.97
C PHE A 62 14.75 -11.35 5.55
N TYR A 63 15.70 -11.29 4.62
CA TYR A 63 16.43 -12.47 4.19
C TYR A 63 17.18 -13.02 5.41
N PRO A 64 16.81 -14.22 5.92
CA PRO A 64 17.49 -14.80 7.07
C PRO A 64 18.97 -15.01 6.74
N ALA A 65 19.83 -14.86 7.74
CA ALA A 65 21.28 -14.91 7.56
C ALA A 65 21.75 -16.21 6.89
N GLU A 66 21.05 -17.32 7.13
CA GLU A 66 21.31 -18.62 6.53
C GLU A 66 21.17 -18.60 5.00
N LEU A 67 20.16 -17.92 4.45
CA LEU A 67 19.98 -17.79 3.00
C LEU A 67 21.11 -16.96 2.37
N LYS A 68 21.59 -15.92 3.08
CA LYS A 68 22.73 -15.12 2.63
C LYS A 68 24.03 -15.92 2.64
N TYR A 69 24.23 -16.75 3.67
CA TYR A 69 25.44 -17.58 3.78
C TYR A 69 25.48 -18.68 2.70
N ALA A 70 24.34 -19.30 2.41
CA ALA A 70 24.23 -20.30 1.34
C ALA A 70 24.63 -19.73 -0.03
N ALA A 71 24.15 -18.53 -0.38
CA ALA A 71 24.49 -17.88 -1.64
C ALA A 71 25.98 -17.52 -1.76
N VAL A 72 26.62 -17.09 -0.67
CA VAL A 72 28.06 -16.79 -0.66
C VAL A 72 28.89 -18.06 -0.82
N LYS A 73 28.49 -19.16 -0.19
CA LYS A 73 29.20 -20.45 -0.28
C LYS A 73 29.12 -21.06 -1.68
N ASP A 74 27.97 -20.95 -2.33
CA ASP A 74 27.75 -21.43 -3.70
C ASP A 74 28.61 -20.67 -4.72
N PHE A 75 28.80 -19.35 -4.53
CA PHE A 75 29.67 -18.54 -5.38
C PHE A 75 31.17 -18.86 -5.27
N LEU A 76 31.60 -19.46 -4.15
CA LEU A 76 33.01 -19.76 -3.86
C LEU A 76 33.41 -21.21 -4.13
N SER A 77 32.53 -22.01 -4.75
CA SER A 77 32.83 -23.39 -5.22
C SER A 77 33.18 -23.38 -6.71
#